data_AF-A0A3N5S194-F1
#
_entry.id   AF-A0A3N5S194-F1
#
_cell.length_a   1.000
_cell.length_b   1.000
_cell.length_c   1.000
_cell.angle_alpha   90.00
_cell.angle_beta   90.00
_cell.angle_gamma   90.00
#
_symmetry.space_group_name_H-M   'P 1'
#
loop_
_entity.id
_entity.type
_entity.pdbx_description
1 polymer ?
#
loop_
_entity_poly.entity_id
_entity_poly.type
_entity_poly.pdbx_seq_one_letter_code
_entity_poly.pdbx_strand_id
1 'polypeptide(L)'
;MNDTAPVKSPPEPFPFTGPYPGLRPFLESDAPRFFGRGTQSGQMLQRLEDHRFLAVVGSSGCGKSSLVYAGLLPALKQGWLLGALPRWKMLKLRPGEAPIDNLAAELY
;
A
#
# COMPACT_ATOMS: atom_id res chain seq x y z
N MET A 1 -53.80 -13.35 -11.50
CA MET A 1 -53.05 -12.74 -10.39
C MET A 1 -51.71 -13.45 -10.27
N ASN A 2 -50.60 -12.77 -10.55
CA ASN A 2 -49.28 -13.13 -10.03
C ASN A 2 -48.54 -11.81 -9.77
N ASP A 3 -48.51 -11.42 -8.49
CA ASP A 3 -47.83 -10.24 -7.98
C ASP A 3 -46.32 -10.41 -8.14
N THR A 4 -45.72 -9.59 -9.00
CA THR A 4 -44.26 -9.47 -9.11
C THR A 4 -43.82 -8.42 -8.10
N ALA A 5 -43.43 -8.84 -6.90
CA ALA A 5 -42.80 -7.95 -5.93
C ALA A 5 -41.45 -7.45 -6.52
N PRO A 6 -41.12 -6.16 -6.40
CA PRO A 6 -39.87 -5.64 -6.95
C PRO A 6 -38.69 -6.22 -6.17
N VAL A 7 -37.74 -6.84 -6.88
CA VAL A 7 -36.45 -7.26 -6.35
C VAL A 7 -35.73 -6.01 -5.82
N LYS A 8 -35.59 -5.92 -4.49
CA LYS A 8 -34.84 -4.84 -3.83
C LYS A 8 -33.36 -4.99 -4.20
N SER A 9 -32.83 -4.02 -4.95
CA SER A 9 -31.40 -3.95 -5.27
C SER A 9 -30.54 -4.01 -3.99
N PRO A 10 -29.33 -4.60 -4.03
CA PRO A 10 -28.44 -4.63 -2.88
C PRO A 10 -28.19 -3.19 -2.37
N PRO A 11 -28.13 -2.97 -1.05
CA PRO A 11 -27.77 -1.66 -0.53
C PRO A 11 -26.38 -1.26 -1.04
N GLU A 12 -26.27 -0.05 -1.56
CA GLU A 12 -25.00 0.59 -1.90
C GLU A 12 -24.02 0.44 -0.72
N PRO A 13 -22.76 0.01 -0.97
CA PRO A 13 -21.80 -0.20 0.11
C PRO A 13 -21.60 1.10 0.89
N PHE A 14 -21.87 1.07 2.20
CA PHE A 14 -21.66 2.22 3.07
C PHE A 14 -20.20 2.68 2.97
N PRO A 15 -19.94 3.97 2.72
CA PRO A 15 -18.59 4.49 2.76
C PRO A 15 -18.06 4.28 4.19
N PHE A 16 -17.07 3.40 4.35
CA PHE A 16 -16.40 3.17 5.62
C PHE A 16 -15.67 4.45 6.02
N THR A 17 -16.28 5.26 6.89
CA THR A 17 -15.73 6.52 7.42
C THR A 17 -14.92 6.33 8.70
N GLY A 18 -14.76 5.08 9.17
CA GLY A 18 -14.00 4.76 10.37
C GLY A 18 -12.49 5.07 10.23
N PRO A 19 -11.78 5.31 11.35
CA PRO A 19 -10.34 5.57 11.34
C PRO A 19 -9.55 4.38 10.81
N TYR A 20 -10.08 3.17 10.96
CA TYR A 20 -9.48 1.93 10.49
C TYR A 20 -10.16 1.43 9.21
N PRO A 21 -9.39 1.02 8.20
CA PRO A 21 -9.92 0.63 6.90
C PRO A 21 -10.53 -0.79 6.86
N GLY A 22 -10.59 -1.50 7.99
CA GLY A 22 -11.03 -2.89 8.05
C GLY A 22 -9.95 -3.86 7.54
N LEU A 23 -10.33 -4.81 6.67
CA LEU A 23 -9.44 -5.86 6.16
C LEU A 23 -8.51 -5.40 5.02
N ARG A 24 -8.80 -4.26 4.38
CA ARG A 24 -7.88 -3.71 3.38
C ARG A 24 -6.64 -3.14 4.06
N PRO A 25 -5.45 -3.19 3.42
CA PRO A 25 -4.30 -2.47 3.95
C PRO A 25 -4.55 -0.96 3.96
N PHE A 26 -3.84 -0.27 4.85
CA PHE A 26 -3.69 1.18 4.74
C PHE A 26 -2.97 1.50 3.43
N LEU A 27 -3.48 2.49 2.72
CA LEU A 27 -2.88 3.00 1.50
C LEU A 27 -2.12 4.29 1.80
N GLU A 28 -1.43 4.82 0.78
CA GLU A 28 -0.71 6.08 0.90
C GLU A 28 -1.60 7.24 1.38
N SER A 29 -2.85 7.31 0.89
CA SER A 29 -3.85 8.29 1.31
C SER A 29 -4.23 8.19 2.79
N ASP A 30 -3.96 7.05 3.42
CA ASP A 30 -4.26 6.80 4.83
C ASP A 30 -3.05 7.08 5.74
N ALA A 31 -1.91 7.53 5.20
CA ALA A 31 -0.71 7.84 5.97
C ALA A 31 -0.96 8.75 7.20
N PRO A 32 -1.81 9.78 7.14
CA PRO A 32 -2.12 10.61 8.31
C PRO A 32 -2.80 9.85 9.47
N ARG A 33 -3.33 8.66 9.21
CA ARG A 33 -3.99 7.79 10.18
C ARG A 33 -3.13 6.58 10.58
N PHE A 34 -1.93 6.45 10.01
CA PHE A 34 -1.04 5.31 10.22
C PHE A 34 -0.01 5.63 11.31
N PHE A 35 -0.20 5.07 12.51
CA PHE A 35 0.63 5.36 13.69
C PHE A 35 1.27 4.10 14.30
N GLY A 36 2.24 4.30 15.20
CA GLY A 36 2.88 3.22 15.99
C GLY A 36 3.92 2.39 15.24
N ARG A 37 4.16 2.68 13.95
CA ARG A 37 5.06 1.91 13.08
C ARG A 37 6.23 2.74 12.51
N GLY A 38 6.45 3.95 13.02
CA GLY A 38 7.48 4.88 12.53
C GLY A 38 8.90 4.32 12.57
N THR A 39 9.27 3.61 13.65
CA THR A 39 10.59 2.98 13.77
C THR A 39 10.87 1.98 12.67
N GLN A 40 9.85 1.19 12.29
CA GLN A 40 9.99 0.20 11.22
C GLN A 40 10.11 0.88 9.86
N SER A 41 9.34 1.95 9.62
CA SER A 41 9.49 2.78 8.40
C SER A 41 10.91 3.35 8.28
N GLY A 42 11.45 3.93 9.35
CA GLY A 42 12.81 4.47 9.37
C GLY A 42 13.89 3.40 9.11
N GLN A 43 13.74 2.23 9.73
CA GLN A 43 14.63 1.09 9.51
C GLN A 43 14.59 0.54 8.08
N MET A 44 13.44 0.63 7.39
CA MET A 44 13.33 0.26 5.98
C MET A 44 14.02 1.30 5.09
N LEU A 45 13.87 2.60 5.40
CA LEU A 45 14.55 3.67 4.67
C LEU A 45 16.08 3.53 4.75
N GLN A 46 16.62 3.34 5.96
CA GLN A 46 18.07 3.14 6.15
C GLN A 46 18.58 1.94 5.34
N ARG A 47 17.85 0.81 5.36
CA ARG A 47 18.23 -0.35 4.56
C ARG A 47 18.15 -0.10 3.06
N LEU A 48 17.21 0.73 2.60
CA LEU A 48 17.10 1.10 1.19
C LEU A 48 18.16 2.11 0.74
N GLU A 49 18.73 2.86 1.68
CA GLU A 49 19.88 3.72 1.43
C GLU A 49 21.13 2.86 1.15
N ASP A 50 21.33 1.80 1.95
CA ASP A 50 22.46 0.89 1.79
C ASP A 50 22.26 -0.18 0.69
N HIS A 51 21.00 -0.52 0.37
CA HIS A 51 20.66 -1.62 -0.52
C HIS A 51 19.55 -1.26 -1.52
N ARG A 52 19.68 -1.77 -2.76
CA ARG A 52 18.65 -1.56 -3.81
C ARG A 52 17.45 -2.50 -3.71
N PHE A 53 17.42 -3.38 -2.72
CA PHE A 53 16.37 -4.38 -2.54
C PHE A 53 16.06 -4.59 -1.06
N LEU A 54 14.77 -4.66 -0.73
CA LEU A 54 14.29 -4.90 0.62
C LEU A 54 13.11 -5.87 0.60
N ALA A 55 13.22 -6.98 1.33
CA ALA A 55 12.12 -7.91 1.55
C ALA A 55 11.42 -7.61 2.88
N VAL A 56 10.09 -7.46 2.87
CA VAL A 56 9.26 -7.28 4.07
C VAL A 56 8.49 -8.56 4.35
N VAL A 57 8.88 -9.28 5.40
CA VAL A 57 8.34 -10.61 5.75
C VAL A 57 7.65 -10.57 7.12
N GLY A 58 6.64 -11.41 7.31
CA GLY A 58 5.85 -11.48 8.55
C GLY A 58 4.52 -12.22 8.35
N SER A 59 3.84 -12.56 9.45
CA SER A 59 2.56 -13.28 9.43
C SER A 59 1.48 -12.61 8.58
N SER A 60 0.52 -13.38 8.08
CA SER A 60 -0.62 -12.82 7.37
C SER A 60 -1.39 -11.87 8.29
N GLY A 61 -1.86 -10.74 7.76
CA GLY A 61 -2.62 -9.75 8.56
C GLY A 61 -1.80 -8.85 9.49
N CYS A 62 -0.48 -9.03 9.65
CA CYS A 62 0.33 -8.15 10.54
C CYS A 62 0.54 -6.72 10.01
N GLY A 63 0.01 -6.40 8.83
CA GLY A 63 0.07 -5.06 8.25
C GLY A 63 1.29 -4.78 7.39
N LYS A 64 1.97 -5.79 6.82
CA LYS A 64 3.13 -5.59 5.91
C LYS A 64 2.82 -4.63 4.76
N SER A 65 1.71 -4.87 4.06
CA SER A 65 1.28 -4.02 2.97
C SER A 65 0.97 -2.60 3.46
N SER A 66 0.32 -2.47 4.62
CA SER A 66 0.07 -1.17 5.25
C SER A 66 1.37 -0.44 5.59
N LEU A 67 2.36 -1.14 6.13
CA LEU A 67 3.68 -0.60 6.46
C LEU A 67 4.41 -0.09 5.21
N VAL A 68 4.32 -0.82 4.09
CA VAL A 68 4.87 -0.38 2.80
C VAL A 68 4.11 0.85 2.29
N TYR A 69 2.79 0.75 2.08
CA TYR A 69 2.01 1.80 1.40
C TYR A 69 1.78 3.06 2.23
N ALA A 70 1.55 2.94 3.54
CA ALA A 70 1.22 4.07 4.41
C ALA A 70 2.40 4.52 5.29
N GLY A 71 3.47 3.72 5.37
CA GLY A 71 4.69 4.07 6.10
C GLY A 71 5.84 4.43 5.17
N LEU A 72 6.31 3.47 4.36
CA LEU A 72 7.52 3.62 3.55
C LEU A 72 7.33 4.58 2.37
N LEU A 73 6.27 4.41 1.58
CA LEU A 73 6.03 5.22 0.39
C LEU A 73 5.90 6.72 0.71
N PRO A 74 5.07 7.15 1.69
CA PRO A 74 4.99 8.55 2.06
C PRO A 74 6.34 9.13 2.50
N ALA A 75 7.14 8.37 3.24
CA ALA A 75 8.44 8.82 3.70
C ALA A 75 9.45 8.98 2.55
N LEU A 76 9.43 8.08 1.55
CA LEU A 76 10.21 8.23 0.32
C LEU A 76 9.79 9.49 -0.47
N LYS A 77 8.48 9.76 -0.59
CA LYS A 77 7.97 10.96 -1.29
C LYS A 77 8.30 12.27 -0.58
N GLN A 78 8.34 12.25 0.75
CA GLN A 78 8.73 13.40 1.56
C GLN A 78 10.25 13.67 1.54
N GLY A 79 11.04 12.88 0.80
CA GLY A 79 12.47 13.14 0.61
C GLY A 79 13.34 12.72 1.79
N TRP A 80 12.89 11.74 2.59
CA TRP A 80 13.66 11.26 3.75
C TRP A 80 14.91 10.43 3.38
N LEU A 81 15.13 10.13 2.09
CA LEU A 81 16.43 9.63 1.64
C LEU A 81 17.38 10.83 1.50
N LEU A 82 18.27 10.98 2.47
CA LEU A 82 19.20 12.09 2.61
C LEU A 82 20.15 12.16 1.41
N GLY A 83 20.06 13.23 0.61
CA GLY A 83 21.16 13.64 -0.29
C GLY A 83 20.87 13.68 -1.79
N ALA A 84 19.78 13.08 -2.27
CA ALA A 84 19.35 13.25 -3.65
C ALA A 84 17.84 13.14 -3.72
N LEU A 85 17.18 14.02 -4.47
CA LEU A 85 15.83 13.77 -4.95
C LEU A 85 15.94 13.07 -6.32
N PRO A 86 16.16 11.74 -6.43
CA PRO A 86 15.65 11.09 -7.60
C PRO A 86 14.12 11.17 -7.49
N ARG A 87 13.46 11.62 -8.56
CA ARG A 87 12.01 11.47 -8.71
C ARG A 87 11.71 9.97 -8.66
N TRP A 88 11.41 9.45 -7.49
CA TRP A 88 11.05 8.05 -7.31
C TRP A 88 9.83 7.74 -8.17
N LYS A 89 9.99 6.87 -9.17
CA LYS A 89 8.86 6.28 -9.89
C LYS A 89 8.38 5.08 -9.07
N MET A 90 7.21 5.21 -8.49
CA MET A 90 6.61 4.16 -7.65
C MET A 90 5.72 3.28 -8.51
N LEU A 91 6.04 1.99 -8.55
CA LEU A 91 5.28 0.98 -9.29
C LEU A 91 4.83 -0.13 -8.34
N LYS A 92 3.66 -0.69 -8.61
CA LYS A 92 3.11 -1.81 -7.85
C LYS A 92 2.89 -2.97 -8.80
N LEU A 93 3.76 -3.96 -8.73
CA LEU A 93 3.65 -5.17 -9.53
C LEU A 93 3.47 -6.41 -8.66
N ARG A 94 2.85 -7.42 -9.24
CA ARG A 94 2.87 -8.79 -8.71
C ARG A 94 3.78 -9.61 -9.63
N PRO A 95 4.85 -10.23 -9.12
CA PRO A 95 5.82 -10.93 -9.96
C PRO A 95 5.17 -11.99 -10.86
N GLY A 96 4.22 -12.77 -10.34
CA GLY A 96 3.50 -13.80 -11.12
C GLY A 96 4.46 -14.80 -11.75
N GLU A 97 4.07 -15.35 -12.91
CA GLU A 97 4.90 -16.28 -13.69
C GLU A 97 5.92 -15.59 -14.60
N ALA A 98 5.76 -14.28 -14.86
CA ALA A 98 6.58 -13.50 -15.77
C ALA A 98 7.04 -12.17 -15.12
N PRO A 99 8.00 -12.21 -14.16
CA PRO A 99 8.34 -11.06 -13.33
C PRO A 99 8.94 -9.87 -14.08
N ILE A 100 9.73 -10.13 -15.14
CA ILE A 100 10.36 -9.09 -15.95
C ILE A 100 9.34 -8.41 -16.85
N ASP A 101 8.44 -9.18 -17.49
CA ASP A 101 7.39 -8.63 -18.35
C ASP A 101 6.39 -7.79 -17.55
N ASN A 102 5.99 -8.29 -16.37
CA ASN A 102 5.12 -7.56 -15.45
C ASN A 102 5.75 -6.26 -14.93
N LEU A 103 7.08 -6.22 -14.79
CA LEU A 103 7.79 -4.99 -14.44
C LEU A 103 7.87 -4.03 -15.63
N ALA A 104 8.18 -4.52 -16.83
CA ALA A 104 8.24 -3.71 -18.03
C ALA A 104 6.89 -3.06 -18.36
N ALA A 105 5.79 -3.80 -18.22
CA ALA A 105 4.44 -3.30 -18.44
C ALA A 105 4.04 -2.15 -17.50
N GLU A 106 4.63 -2.08 -16.30
CA GLU A 106 4.39 -0.99 -15.35
C GLU A 106 5.34 0.21 -15.56
N LEU A 107 6.46 0.00 -16.27
CA LEU A 107 7.47 1.04 -16.52
C LEU A 107 7.14 1.93 -17.72
N TYR A 108 6.38 1.45 -18.71
CA TYR A 108 6.03 2.15 -19.95
C TYR A 108 4.55 2.52 -19.98
#